data_AF-A0A075KEA5-F1
#
_entry.id   AF-A0A075KEA5-F1
#
_cell.length_a   1.000
_cell.length_b   1.000
_cell.length_c   1.000
_cell.angle_alpha   90.00
_cell.angle_beta   90.00
_cell.angle_gamma   90.00
#
_symmetry.space_group_name_H-M   'P 1'
#
loop_
_entity.id
_entity.type
_entity.pdbx_description
1 polymer ?
#
loop_
_entity_poly.entity_id
_entity_poly.type
_entity_poly.pdbx_seq_one_letter_code
_entity_poly.pdbx_strand_id
1 'polypeptide(L)' 'MEKHEVCEEIVTLLKKQRHDFVNHLQVIHAMLQMGRGEKALLYIEELAKDPGLVSDAIKAYEEQCGCLHKG' A
#
# COMPACT_ATOMS: atom_id res chain seq x y z
N MET A 1 9.21 -29.52 12.71
CA MET A 1 9.50 -28.22 12.07
C MET A 1 8.31 -27.90 11.19
N GLU A 2 7.39 -27.08 11.68
CA GLU A 2 6.33 -26.52 10.84
C GLU A 2 7.01 -25.73 9.72
N LYS A 3 6.80 -26.16 8.49
CA LYS A 3 7.26 -25.42 7.32
C LYS A 3 6.47 -24.12 7.30
N HIS A 4 7.17 -23.03 7.60
CA HIS A 4 6.64 -21.69 7.43
C HIS A 4 6.61 -21.42 5.92
N GLU A 5 5.58 -21.96 5.26
CA GLU A 5 5.26 -21.60 3.88
C GLU A 5 4.75 -20.16 3.96
N VAL A 6 5.65 -19.21 3.74
CA VAL A 6 5.25 -17.81 3.58
C VAL A 6 4.35 -17.81 2.35
N CYS A 7 3.04 -17.65 2.57
CA CYS A 7 2.05 -17.68 1.51
C CYS A 7 2.47 -16.67 0.43
N GLU A 8 2.70 -17.14 -0.80
CA GLU A 8 3.20 -16.31 -1.91
C GLU A 8 2.31 -15.08 -2.17
N GLU A 9 1.04 -15.18 -1.80
CA GLU A 9 0.05 -14.11 -1.80
C GLU A 9 0.44 -12.99 -0.83
N ILE A 10 0.87 -13.31 0.40
CA ILE A 10 1.34 -12.31 1.38
C ILE A 10 2.58 -11.60 0.85
N VAL A 11 3.52 -12.34 0.22
CA VAL A 11 4.71 -11.75 -0.39
C VAL A 11 4.32 -10.78 -1.52
N THR A 12 3.31 -11.13 -2.30
CA THR A 12 2.81 -10.30 -3.41
C THR A 12 2.14 -9.03 -2.89
N LEU A 13 1.31 -9.13 -1.84
CA LEU A 13 0.70 -7.98 -1.18
C LEU A 13 1.75 -7.04 -0.59
N LEU A 14 2.76 -7.58 0.09
CA LEU A 14 3.86 -6.77 0.66
C LEU A 14 4.67 -6.06 -0.43
N LYS A 15 4.90 -6.70 -1.60
CA LYS A 15 5.56 -6.07 -2.74
C LYS A 15 4.74 -4.89 -3.28
N LYS A 16 3.42 -5.05 -3.38
CA LYS A 16 2.50 -3.98 -3.82
C LYS A 16 2.49 -2.83 -2.83
N GLN A 17 2.34 -3.11 -1.53
CA GLN A 17 2.39 -2.10 -0.48
C GLN A 17 3.71 -1.32 -0.49
N ARG A 18 4.85 -2.01 -0.66
CA ARG A 18 6.17 -1.38 -0.78
C ARG A 18 6.25 -0.47 -2.01
N HIS A 19 5.73 -0.92 -3.15
CA HIS A 19 5.71 -0.11 -4.37
C HIS A 19 4.93 1.19 -4.15
N ASP A 20 3.73 1.09 -3.58
CA ASP A 20 2.85 2.24 -3.35
C ASP A 20 3.49 3.22 -2.36
N PHE A 21 4.11 2.70 -1.29
CA PHE A 21 4.88 3.51 -0.35
C PHE A 21 6.03 4.28 -1.02
N VAL A 22 6.82 3.61 -1.85
CA VAL A 22 7.93 4.26 -2.58
C VAL A 22 7.41 5.32 -3.54
N ASN A 23 6.29 5.05 -4.22
CA ASN A 23 5.66 6.01 -5.12
C ASN A 23 5.20 7.28 -4.37
N HIS A 24 4.54 7.14 -3.22
CA HIS A 24 4.17 8.29 -2.38
C HIS A 24 5.39 9.12 -1.96
N LEU A 25 6.49 8.48 -1.58
CA LEU A 25 7.74 9.17 -1.27
C LEU A 25 8.33 9.90 -2.47
N GLN A 26 8.28 9.31 -3.67
CA GLN A 26 8.76 9.96 -4.90
C GLN A 26 7.95 11.22 -5.24
N VAL A 27 6.63 11.16 -5.07
CA VAL A 27 5.74 12.31 -5.27
C VAL A 27 6.08 13.43 -4.29
N ILE A 28 6.22 13.11 -3.00
CA ILE A 28 6.62 14.08 -1.97
C ILE A 28 7.98 14.68 -2.30
N HIS A 29 8.98 13.86 -2.62
CA HIS A 29 10.32 14.30 -2.99
C HIS A 29 10.29 15.26 -4.19
N ALA A 30 9.55 14.94 -5.25
CA ALA A 30 9.39 15.81 -6.41
C ALA A 30 8.73 17.15 -6.04
N MET A 31 7.71 17.15 -5.19
CA MET A 31 7.08 18.39 -4.70
C MET A 31 8.10 19.27 -3.95
N LEU A 32 8.92 18.67 -3.08
CA LEU A 32 9.96 19.39 -2.34
C LEU A 32 11.03 19.95 -3.27
N GLN A 33 11.50 19.18 -4.25
CA GLN A 33 12.49 19.65 -5.25
C GLN A 33 11.97 20.84 -6.08
N MET A 34 10.67 20.91 -6.33
CA MET A 34 10.03 22.04 -7.02
C MET A 34 9.72 23.23 -6.10
N GLY A 35 10.14 23.21 -4.84
CA GLY A 35 9.83 24.25 -3.85
C GLY A 35 8.36 24.28 -3.41
N ARG A 36 7.59 23.22 -3.68
CA ARG A 36 6.15 23.12 -3.36
C ARG A 36 5.91 22.52 -1.98
N GLY A 37 6.56 23.09 -0.96
CA GLY A 37 6.53 22.56 0.42
C GLY A 37 5.13 22.45 1.01
N GLU A 38 4.29 23.47 0.84
CA GLU A 38 2.90 23.45 1.35
C GLU A 38 2.07 22.32 0.72
N LYS A 39 2.25 22.07 -0.58
CA LYS A 39 1.56 20.97 -1.28
C LYS A 39 2.06 19.61 -0.78
N ALA A 40 3.35 19.48 -0.49
CA ALA A 40 3.90 18.25 0.10
C ALA A 40 3.31 17.99 1.49
N LEU A 41 3.16 19.03 2.33
CA LEU A 41 2.55 18.90 3.66
C LEU A 41 1.08 18.49 3.58
N LEU A 42 0.30 19.14 2.70
CA LEU A 42 -1.10 18.77 2.47
C LEU A 42 -1.22 17.31 1.99
N TYR A 43 -0.37 16.92 1.04
CA TYR A 43 -0.35 15.54 0.53
C TYR A 43 -0.05 14.52 1.63
N ILE A 44 0.89 14.80 2.54
CA ILE A 44 1.20 13.94 3.69
C ILE A 44 0.00 13.87 4.65
N GLU A 45 -0.68 14.99 4.89
CA GLU A 45 -1.84 15.03 5.78
C GLU A 45 -3.03 14.26 5.20
N GLU A 46 -3.27 14.35 3.90
CA GLU A 46 -4.25 13.54 3.18
C GLU A 46 -3.89 12.05 3.24
N LEU A 47 -2.62 11.71 2.97
CA LEU A 47 -2.11 10.35 3.04
C LEU A 47 -2.28 9.75 4.44
N ALA A 48 -1.98 10.53 5.50
CA ALA A 48 -2.12 10.07 6.88
C ALA A 48 -3.58 9.81 7.29
N LYS A 49 -4.54 10.49 6.64
CA LYS A 49 -5.98 10.35 6.90
C LYS A 49 -6.63 9.29 6.02
N ASP A 50 -5.94 8.78 5.01
CA ASP A 50 -6.49 7.82 4.06
C ASP A 50 -6.55 6.41 4.69
N PRO A 51 -7.77 5.90 4.99
CA PRO A 51 -7.93 4.55 5.53
C PRO A 51 -7.54 3.45 4.50
N GLY A 52 -7.44 3.79 3.21
CA GLY A 52 -7.13 2.88 2.10
C GLY A 52 -5.70 2.37 2.06
N LEU A 53 -4.74 3.05 2.71
CA LEU A 53 -3.30 2.67 2.69
C LEU A 53 -3.01 1.22 3.11
N VAL A 54 -3.86 0.68 3.98
CA VAL A 54 -3.76 -0.71 4.44
C VAL A 54 -5.07 -1.44 4.14
N SER A 55 -6.22 -0.76 4.28
CA SER A 55 -7.54 -1.35 4.07
C SER A 55 -7.73 -1.83 2.62
N ASP A 56 -7.25 -1.10 1.60
CA ASP A 56 -7.48 -1.49 0.21
C ASP A 56 -6.64 -2.71 -0.20
N ALA A 57 -5.44 -2.84 0.36
CA ALA A 57 -4.61 -4.03 0.18
C ALA A 57 -5.23 -5.27 0.84
N ILE A 58 -5.83 -5.10 2.03
CA ILE A 58 -6.53 -6.17 2.75
C ILE A 58 -7.84 -6.52 2.04
N LYS A 59 -8.61 -5.54 1.59
CA LYS A 59 -9.89 -5.73 0.90
C LYS A 59 -9.70 -6.43 -0.45
N ALA A 60 -8.67 -6.07 -1.20
CA ALA A 60 -8.30 -6.77 -2.43
C ALA A 60 -7.97 -8.26 -2.18
N TYR A 61 -7.37 -8.58 -1.04
CA TYR A 61 -7.12 -9.96 -0.63
C TYR A 61 -8.40 -10.68 -0.21
N GLU A 62 -9.27 -10.06 0.58
CA GLU A 62 -10.56 -10.63 0.98
C GLU A 62 -11.45 -10.95 -0.22
N GLU A 63 -11.50 -10.05 -1.21
CA GLU A 63 -12.23 -10.26 -2.47
C GLU A 63 -11.67 -11.42 -3.29
N GLN A 64 -10.35 -11.64 -3.25
CA GLN A 64 -9.66 -12.72 -3.96
C GLN A 64 -9.84 -14.09 -3.27
N CYS A 65 -9.84 -14.14 -1.93
CA CYS A 65 -10.17 -15.36 -1.18
C CYS A 65 -11.66 -15.73 -1.19
N GLY A 66 -12.57 -14.76 -1.39
CA GLY A 66 -14.01 -15.01 -1.50
C GLY A 66 -14.39 -15.88 -2.71
N CYS A 67 -13.54 -15.97 -3.73
CA CYS A 67 -13.71 -16.84 -4.89
C CYS A 67 -13.31 -18.30 -4.62
N LEU A 68 -12.52 -18.60 -3.59
CA LEU A 68 -11.96 -19.94 -3.32
C LEU A 68 -12.85 -20.83 -2.43
N HIS A 69 -13.91 -20.29 -1.81
CA HIS A 69 -14.78 -21.03 -0.87
C HIS A 69 -16.22 -21.26 -1.38
N LYS A 70 -16.49 -20.98 -2.66
CA LYS A 70 -17.72 -21.42 -3.35
C LYS A 70 -17.39 -22.50 -4.38
N GLY A 71 -17.06 -23.70 -3.91
CA GLY A 71 -16.87 -24.91 -4.69
C GLY A 71 -17.31 -26.11 -3.87
#